data_AF-A0A1C6PYQ7-F1
#
_entry.id   AF-A0A1C6PYQ7-F1
#
_cell.length_a   1.000
_cell.length_b   1.000
_cell.length_c   1.000
_cell.angle_alpha   90.00
_cell.angle_beta   90.00
_cell.angle_gamma   90.00
#
_symmetry.space_group_name_H-M   'P 1'
#
loop_
_entity.id
_entity.type
_entity.pdbx_description
1 polymer ?
#
loop_
_entity_poly.entity_id
_entity_poly.type
_entity_poly.pdbx_seq_one_letter_code
_entity_poly.pdbx_strand_id
1 'polypeptide(L)' 'MMTIKVYVVNREGNVRVLRERAEVNPLDEPDTSQRLPACGCPRCAKTEREREQGPEQEPVR' A
#
# COMPACT_ATOMS: atom_id res chain seq x y z
N MET A 1 13.43 -9.07 -15.05
CA MET A 1 12.74 -8.02 -15.82
C MET A 1 11.30 -7.92 -15.34
N MET A 2 10.85 -6.77 -14.85
CA MET A 2 9.45 -6.56 -14.45
C MET A 2 8.73 -5.69 -15.47
N THR A 3 7.41 -5.85 -15.58
CA THR A 3 6.57 -5.00 -16.44
C THR A 3 5.39 -4.46 -15.64
N ILE A 4 4.94 -3.26 -15.98
CA ILE A 4 3.76 -2.64 -15.35
C ILE A 4 2.80 -2.13 -16.42
N LYS A 5 1.50 -2.27 -16.17
CA LYS A 5 0.41 -1.62 -16.92
C LYS A 5 -0.41 -0.83 -15.91
N VAL A 6 -0.73 0.43 -16.21
CA VAL A 6 -1.48 1.31 -15.30
C VAL A 6 -2.85 1.59 -15.90
N TYR A 7 -3.90 1.38 -15.12
CA TYR A 7 -5.27 1.64 -15.52
C TYR A 7 -6.07 2.23 -14.35
N VAL A 8 -7.14 2.94 -14.67
CA VAL A 8 -8.12 3.42 -13.70
C VAL A 8 -9.44 2.72 -13.95
N VAL A 9 -10.15 2.43 -12.87
CA VAL A 9 -11.50 1.87 -12.91
C VAL A 9 -12.44 2.88 -12.26
N ASN A 10 -13.50 3.27 -12.96
CA ASN A 10 -14.51 4.16 -12.40
C ASN A 10 -15.54 3.37 -11.56
N ARG A 11 -16.50 4.07 -10.95
CA ARG A 11 -17.53 3.44 -10.11
C ARG A 11 -18.48 2.49 -10.85
N GLU A 12 -18.65 2.69 -12.16
CA GLU A 12 -19.47 1.83 -13.03
C GLU A 12 -18.69 0.59 -13.51
N GLY A 13 -17.41 0.48 -13.14
CA GLY A 13 -16.52 -0.59 -13.60
C GLY A 13 -15.84 -0.32 -14.94
N ASN A 14 -16.01 0.87 -15.53
CA ASN A 14 -15.37 1.23 -16.78
C ASN A 14 -13.86 1.41 -16.59
N VAL A 15 -13.07 0.79 -17.47
CA VAL A 15 -11.60 0.78 -17.41
C VAL A 15 -11.02 1.75 -18.43
N ARG A 16 -10.08 2.60 -18.00
CA ARG A 16 -9.25 3.42 -18.88
C ARG A 16 -7.77 3.15 -18.63
N VAL A 17 -7.04 2.78 -19.68
CA VAL A 17 -5.58 2.58 -19.60
C VAL A 17 -4.89 3.94 -19.54
N LEU A 18 -4.04 4.15 -18.53
CA LEU A 18 -3.20 5.34 -18.39
C LEU A 18 -1.79 5.12 -18.94
N ARG A 19 -1.29 3.89 -18.85
CA ARG A 19 0.02 3.49 -19.36
C ARG A 19 -0.06 2.07 -19.86
N GLU A 20 0.35 1.87 -21.12
CA GLU A 20 0.48 0.54 -21.69
C GLU A 20 1.54 -0.30 -20.97
N ARG A 21 1.47 -1.61 -21.18
CA ARG A 21 2.44 -2.54 -20.60
C ARG A 21 3.84 -2.17 -21.09
N ALA A 22 4.74 -1.86 -20.15
CA ALA A 22 6.12 -1.53 -20.45
C ALA A 22 7.06 -2.15 -19.40
N GLU A 23 8.31 -2.38 -19.80
CA GLU A 23 9.39 -2.80 -18.90
C GLU A 23 9.72 -1.70 -17.89
N VAL A 24 10.03 -2.11 -16.67
CA VAL A 24 10.41 -1.23 -15.57
C VAL A 24 11.50 -1.86 -14.71
N ASN A 25 12.33 -1.00 -14.14
CA ASN A 25 13.24 -1.34 -13.05
C ASN A 25 12.60 -0.87 -11.74
N PRO A 26 12.21 -1.79 -10.84
CA PRO A 26 11.76 -1.42 -9.51
C PRO A 26 12.85 -0.65 -8.76
N LEU A 27 12.44 0.29 -7.91
CA LEU A 27 13.34 0.87 -6.92
C LEU A 27 13.57 -0.14 -5.79
N ASP A 28 14.77 -0.12 -5.21
CA ASP A 28 15.10 -0.94 -4.04
C ASP A 28 14.29 -0.49 -2.81
N GLU A 29 14.03 0.81 -2.69
CA GLU A 29 13.21 1.42 -1.63
C GLU A 29 12.13 2.35 -2.23
N PRO A 30 10.94 2.43 -1.62
CA PRO A 30 9.88 3.29 -2.09
C PRO A 30 10.18 4.77 -1.85
N ASP A 31 9.81 5.64 -2.80
CA ASP A 31 9.83 7.08 -2.57
C ASP A 31 8.82 7.45 -1.45
N THR A 32 9.29 8.23 -0.48
CA THR A 32 8.50 8.66 0.68
C THR A 32 8.09 10.13 0.62
N SER A 33 8.46 10.85 -0.44
CA SER A 33 8.10 12.26 -0.61
C SER A 33 6.58 12.51 -0.67
N GLN A 34 5.82 11.50 -1.11
CA GLN A 34 4.35 11.55 -1.22
C GLN A 34 3.64 10.78 -0.10
N ARG A 35 4.30 10.54 1.04
CA ARG A 35 3.71 9.80 2.15
C ARG A 35 2.52 10.58 2.73
N LEU A 36 1.33 10.01 2.56
CA LEU A 36 0.11 10.54 3.16
C LEU A 36 0.09 10.26 4.67
N PRO A 37 -0.61 11.11 5.47
CA PRO A 37 -0.79 10.84 6.88
C PRO A 37 -1.55 9.52 7.11
N ALA A 38 -1.41 8.97 8.32
CA ALA A 38 -2.18 7.83 8.77
C ALA A 38 -3.69 8.03 8.53
N CYS A 39 -4.38 6.97 8.15
CA CYS A 39 -5.81 7.03 7.87
C CYS A 39 -6.61 7.14 9.17
N GLY A 40 -7.21 8.29 9.43
CA GLY A 40 -7.98 8.55 10.66
C GLY A 40 -9.34 7.87 10.76
N CYS A 41 -9.70 6.94 9.86
CA CYS A 41 -11.00 6.29 9.95
C CYS A 41 -11.04 5.28 11.11
N PRO A 42 -12.21 5.03 11.73
CA PRO A 42 -12.34 4.11 12.87
C PRO A 42 -11.89 2.67 12.57
N ARG A 43 -11.88 2.27 11.30
CA ARG A 43 -11.39 0.97 10.86
C ARG A 43 -9.86 0.89 10.95
N CYS A 44 -9.15 1.88 10.41
CA CYS A 44 -7.69 1.90 10.37
C CYS A 44 -7.07 2.29 11.72
N ALA A 45 -7.72 3.19 12.47
CA ALA A 45 -7.25 3.63 13.79
C ALA A 45 -7.24 2.51 14.85
N LYS A 46 -7.96 1.40 14.63
CA LYS A 46 -7.88 0.20 15.47
C LYS A 46 -6.65 -0.64 15.15
N THR A 47 -6.38 -0.82 13.85
CA THR A 47 -5.27 -1.64 13.35
C THR A 47 -3.90 -1.02 13.65
N GLU A 48 -3.79 0.30 13.72
CA GLU A 48 -2.54 0.98 14.11
C GLU A 48 -2.19 0.72 15.58
N ARG A 49 -3.17 0.82 16.48
CA ARG A 49 -2.97 0.54 17.92
C ARG A 49 -2.53 -0.90 18.18
N GLU A 50 -3.09 -1.85 17.44
CA GLU A 50 -2.76 -3.28 17.54
C GLU A 50 -1.35 -3.61 17.01
N ARG A 51 -0.80 -2.80 16.08
CA ARG A 51 0.56 -2.96 15.57
C ARG A 51 1.62 -2.34 16.48
N GLU A 52 1.29 -1.25 17.16
CA GLU A 52 2.16 -0.61 18.16
C GLU A 52 2.24 -1.44 19.44
N GLN A 53 1.15 -2.12 19.80
CA GLN A 53 1.12 -3.18 20.80
C GLN A 53 1.65 -4.47 20.16
N GLY A 54 2.97 -4.55 19.92
CA GLY A 54 3.61 -5.78 19.46
C GLY A 54 3.22 -6.99 20.33
N PRO A 55 3.37 -8.24 19.83
CA PRO A 55 2.99 -9.42 20.60
C PRO A 55 3.72 -9.38 21.94
N GLU A 56 2.95 -9.42 23.03
CA GLU A 56 3.46 -9.60 24.38
C GLU A 56 4.37 -10.83 24.34
N GLN A 57 5.69 -10.63 24.44
CA GLN A 57 6.62 -11.76 24.41
C GLN A 57 6.32 -12.62 25.63
N GLU A 58 5.74 -13.79 25.38
CA GLU A 58 5.50 -14.80 26.41
C GLU A 58 6.85 -15.11 27.08
N PRO A 59 6.98 -14.95 28.41
CA PRO A 59 8.24 -15.23 29.07
C PRO A 59 8.54 -16.73 28.95
N VAL A 60 9.63 -17.05 28.26
CA VAL A 60 10.19 -18.40 28.18
C VAL A 60 10.46 -18.85 29.63
N ARG A 61 9.68 -19.82 30.09
CA ARG A 61 9.88 -20.50 31.38
C ARG A 61 10.93 -21.58 31.28
#